data_AF-A0A0R1NHI7-F1
#
_entry.id   AF-A0A0R1NHI7-F1
#
_cell.length_a   1.000
_cell.length_b   1.000
_cell.length_c   1.000
_cell.angle_alpha   90.00
_cell.angle_beta   90.00
_cell.angle_gamma   90.00
#
_symmetry.space_group_name_H-M   'P 1'
#
loop_
_entity.id
_entity.type
_entity.pdbx_description
1 polymer ?
#
loop_
_entity_poly.entity_id
_entity_poly.type
_entity_poly.pdbx_seq_one_letter_code
_entity_poly.pdbx_strand_id
1 'polypeptide(L)'
;MSNEKTKSCVMCGKKIPTYSNFCPYCGAKQPWLEENETDNPRVERILKWYQKPSGRFISLLVAVLLIFAVGSSCSLQDGPSHSKIERELKQYLFNDQKNTVYGKKPSVKVDKNKGITIKVSKNSKALNQLKNGKPAKWNILVKKLRNRSRAFAGVYANKKYADIKVKTKKVKGDSKKTLLKIKSGKVTYDIAGNYSK
;
A
#
# COMPACT_ATOMS: atom_id res chain seq x y z
N MET A 1 -54.39 -19.03 0.33
CA MET A 1 -54.65 -18.88 1.78
C MET A 1 -53.62 -19.72 2.51
N SER A 2 -52.62 -19.09 3.12
CA SER A 2 -51.54 -19.78 3.81
C SER A 2 -52.06 -20.40 5.10
N ASN A 3 -51.89 -21.72 5.24
CA ASN A 3 -52.22 -22.45 6.45
C ASN A 3 -51.19 -22.03 7.52
N GLU A 4 -51.55 -21.07 8.39
CA GLU A 4 -50.63 -20.59 9.43
C GLU A 4 -50.39 -21.69 10.46
N LYS A 5 -49.14 -22.16 10.56
CA LYS A 5 -48.74 -23.15 11.55
C LYS A 5 -48.97 -22.58 12.95
N THR A 6 -49.60 -23.35 13.84
CA THR A 6 -49.85 -22.98 15.24
C THR A 6 -49.10 -23.91 16.20
N LYS A 7 -48.69 -23.38 17.35
CA LYS A 7 -48.12 -24.12 18.49
C LYS A 7 -49.00 -23.96 19.73
N SER A 8 -48.94 -24.90 20.67
CA SER A 8 -49.63 -24.77 21.95
C SER A 8 -48.74 -24.03 22.95
N CYS A 9 -49.33 -23.12 23.73
CA CYS A 9 -48.61 -22.41 24.79
C CYS A 9 -48.18 -23.37 25.90
N VAL A 10 -46.89 -23.37 26.24
CA VAL A 10 -46.32 -24.23 27.29
C VAL A 10 -46.90 -24.00 28.69
N MET A 11 -47.54 -22.85 28.94
CA MET A 11 -48.12 -22.51 30.25
C MET A 11 -49.64 -22.66 30.30
N CYS A 12 -50.37 -22.18 29.30
CA CYS A 12 -51.85 -22.14 29.34
C CYS A 12 -52.53 -23.07 28.33
N GLY A 13 -51.76 -23.81 27.53
CA GLY A 13 -52.28 -24.78 26.56
C GLY A 13 -53.01 -24.20 25.34
N LYS A 14 -53.28 -22.89 25.31
CA LYS A 14 -53.96 -22.24 24.18
C LYS A 14 -53.11 -22.26 22.91
N LYS A 15 -53.75 -22.45 21.77
CA LYS A 15 -53.10 -22.42 20.44
C LYS A 15 -52.72 -20.98 20.09
N ILE A 16 -51.48 -20.79 19.65
CA ILE A 16 -50.89 -19.50 19.29
C ILE A 16 -50.08 -19.67 17.99
N PRO A 17 -49.79 -18.61 17.25
CA PRO A 17 -48.94 -18.70 16.06
C PRO A 17 -47.51 -19.17 16.40
N THR A 18 -46.92 -19.98 15.52
CA THR A 18 -45.60 -20.60 15.77
C THR A 18 -44.49 -19.57 15.99
N TYR A 19 -44.56 -18.44 15.28
CA TYR A 19 -43.61 -17.32 15.37
C TYR A 19 -43.77 -16.47 16.64
N SER A 20 -44.81 -16.69 17.46
CA SER A 20 -45.04 -15.84 18.64
C SER A 20 -44.04 -16.17 19.74
N ASN A 21 -43.26 -15.14 20.15
CA ASN A 21 -42.29 -15.23 21.24
C ASN A 21 -42.94 -15.22 22.63
N PHE A 22 -44.17 -14.72 22.73
CA PHE A 22 -44.94 -14.66 23.96
C PHE A 22 -46.37 -15.13 23.70
N CYS A 23 -47.02 -15.71 24.72
CA CYS A 23 -48.43 -16.06 24.61
C CYS A 23 -49.30 -14.80 24.78
N PRO A 24 -50.17 -14.45 23.82
CA PRO A 24 -51.04 -13.28 23.93
C PRO A 24 -52.10 -13.43 25.03
N TYR A 25 -52.36 -14.66 25.50
CA TYR A 25 -53.39 -14.94 26.49
C TYR A 25 -52.87 -14.98 27.94
N CYS A 26 -51.60 -15.34 28.15
CA CYS A 26 -51.04 -15.47 29.51
C CYS A 26 -49.69 -14.77 29.70
N GLY A 27 -49.14 -14.13 28.67
CA GLY A 27 -47.86 -13.41 28.73
C GLY A 27 -46.61 -14.30 28.81
N ALA A 28 -46.75 -15.62 28.94
CA ALA A 28 -45.61 -16.51 29.10
C ALA A 28 -44.69 -16.50 27.86
N LYS A 29 -43.38 -16.38 28.08
CA LYS A 29 -42.35 -16.53 27.04
C LYS A 29 -42.40 -17.95 26.48
N GLN A 30 -42.40 -18.05 25.16
CA GLN A 30 -42.43 -19.32 24.44
C GLN A 30 -41.02 -19.68 23.97
N PRO A 31 -40.62 -20.96 24.05
CA PRO A 31 -39.40 -21.39 23.40
C PRO A 31 -39.50 -21.16 21.89
N TRP A 32 -38.38 -20.79 21.28
CA TRP A 32 -38.25 -20.81 19.83
C TRP A 32 -38.33 -22.28 19.40
N LEU A 33 -39.30 -22.59 18.54
CA LEU A 33 -39.24 -23.84 17.82
C LEU A 33 -38.18 -23.62 16.75
N GLU A 34 -37.06 -24.34 16.86
CA GLU A 34 -36.05 -24.35 15.82
C GLU A 34 -36.73 -24.87 14.54
N GLU A 35 -37.01 -23.97 13.60
CA GLU A 35 -37.23 -24.40 12.24
C GLU A 35 -35.90 -25.02 11.80
N ASN A 36 -35.88 -26.35 11.67
CA ASN A 36 -34.71 -27.06 11.18
C ASN A 36 -34.39 -26.51 9.78
N GLU A 37 -33.35 -25.67 9.66
CA GLU A 37 -32.91 -25.09 8.37
C GLU A 37 -32.58 -26.17 7.33
N THR A 38 -32.38 -27.42 7.77
CA THR A 38 -32.21 -28.61 6.94
C THR A 38 -33.46 -29.05 6.18
N ASP A 39 -34.65 -28.54 6.51
CA ASP A 39 -35.91 -28.90 5.83
C ASP A 39 -36.10 -28.13 4.50
N ASN A 40 -35.15 -27.26 4.14
CA ASN A 40 -35.12 -26.64 2.83
C ASN A 40 -34.50 -27.62 1.80
N PRO A 41 -35.28 -28.11 0.81
CA PRO A 41 -34.82 -29.13 -0.14
C PRO A 41 -33.64 -28.65 -1.01
N ARG A 42 -33.40 -27.35 -1.07
CA ARG A 42 -32.25 -26.75 -1.77
C ARG A 42 -30.97 -26.87 -0.95
N VAL A 43 -31.04 -26.68 0.36
CA VAL A 43 -29.89 -26.76 1.29
C VAL A 43 -29.45 -28.21 1.44
N GLU A 44 -30.40 -29.14 1.59
CA GLU A 44 -30.13 -30.58 1.70
C GLU A 44 -29.38 -31.11 0.46
N ARG A 45 -29.77 -30.65 -0.73
CA ARG A 45 -29.13 -31.03 -2.00
C ARG A 45 -27.67 -30.56 -2.08
N ILE A 46 -27.40 -29.34 -1.60
CA ILE A 46 -26.04 -28.76 -1.57
C ILE A 46 -25.17 -29.52 -0.57
N LEU A 47 -25.70 -29.83 0.62
CA LEU A 47 -25.01 -30.61 1.64
C LEU A 47 -24.67 -32.02 1.16
N LYS A 48 -25.62 -32.72 0.55
CA LYS A 48 -25.41 -34.05 -0.06
C LYS A 48 -24.34 -34.02 -1.16
N TRP A 49 -24.31 -32.95 -1.96
CA TRP A 49 -23.28 -32.78 -3.00
C TRP A 49 -21.89 -32.48 -2.40
N TYR A 50 -21.81 -31.63 -1.38
CA TYR A 50 -20.58 -31.30 -0.67
C TYR A 50 -19.98 -32.48 0.12
N GLN A 51 -20.81 -33.43 0.55
CA GLN A 51 -20.34 -34.65 1.23
C GLN A 51 -19.62 -35.62 0.27
N LYS A 52 -19.88 -35.56 -1.05
CA LYS A 52 -19.18 -36.37 -2.03
C LYS A 52 -17.74 -35.87 -2.22
N PRO A 53 -16.77 -36.77 -2.47
CA PRO A 53 -15.37 -36.38 -2.68
C PRO A 53 -15.23 -35.37 -3.82
N SER A 54 -15.99 -35.55 -4.92
CA SER A 54 -16.01 -34.61 -6.05
C SER A 54 -16.50 -33.21 -5.68
N GLY A 55 -17.54 -33.08 -4.84
CA GLY A 55 -18.05 -31.79 -4.39
C GLY A 55 -17.04 -31.03 -3.52
N ARG A 56 -16.33 -31.75 -2.64
CA ARG A 56 -15.24 -31.16 -1.84
C ARG A 56 -14.12 -30.63 -2.71
N PHE A 57 -13.61 -31.43 -3.65
CA PHE A 57 -12.53 -31.01 -4.54
C PHE A 57 -12.92 -29.79 -5.38
N ILE A 58 -14.13 -29.79 -5.96
CA ILE A 58 -14.61 -28.64 -6.75
C ILE A 58 -14.70 -27.39 -5.89
N SER A 59 -15.23 -27.49 -4.66
CA SER A 59 -15.33 -26.33 -3.75
C SER A 59 -13.97 -25.73 -3.40
N LEU A 60 -12.96 -26.57 -3.15
CA LEU A 60 -11.59 -26.13 -2.86
C LEU A 60 -10.95 -25.48 -4.08
N LEU A 61 -11.16 -26.04 -5.27
CA LEU A 61 -10.65 -25.48 -6.53
C LEU A 61 -11.24 -24.09 -6.80
N VAL A 62 -12.54 -23.92 -6.59
CA VAL A 62 -13.22 -22.62 -6.71
C VAL A 62 -12.69 -21.62 -5.68
N ALA A 63 -12.48 -22.03 -4.43
CA ALA A 63 -11.90 -21.16 -3.41
C ALA A 63 -10.47 -20.70 -3.78
N VAL A 64 -9.63 -21.60 -4.27
CA VAL A 64 -8.28 -21.26 -4.75
C VAL A 64 -8.34 -20.32 -5.95
N LEU A 65 -9.24 -20.56 -6.91
CA LEU A 65 -9.45 -19.67 -8.06
C LEU A 65 -9.91 -18.28 -7.64
N LEU A 66 -10.79 -18.16 -6.63
CA LEU A 66 -11.20 -16.86 -6.08
C LEU A 66 -10.02 -16.14 -5.41
N ILE A 67 -9.19 -16.85 -4.65
CA ILE A 67 -7.97 -16.28 -4.05
C ILE A 67 -7.00 -15.82 -5.15
N PHE A 68 -6.80 -16.61 -6.21
CA PHE A 68 -5.97 -16.21 -7.34
C PHE A 68 -6.57 -15.04 -8.12
N ALA A 69 -7.88 -15.00 -8.35
CA ALA A 69 -8.56 -13.92 -9.07
C ALA A 69 -8.50 -12.59 -8.30
N VAL A 70 -8.75 -12.62 -6.98
CA VAL A 70 -8.62 -11.46 -6.10
C VAL A 70 -7.14 -11.05 -5.96
N GLY A 71 -6.24 -12.01 -5.75
CA GLY A 71 -4.80 -11.77 -5.66
C GLY A 71 -4.20 -11.17 -6.95
N SER A 72 -4.69 -11.59 -8.11
CA SER A 72 -4.28 -11.06 -9.42
C SER A 72 -4.88 -9.67 -9.71
N SER A 73 -6.08 -9.40 -9.18
CA SER A 73 -6.77 -8.11 -9.32
C SER A 73 -6.25 -7.06 -8.34
N CYS A 74 -5.65 -7.46 -7.21
CA CYS A 74 -4.83 -6.61 -6.36
C CYS A 74 -3.44 -6.43 -6.97
N SER A 75 -3.35 -5.69 -8.07
CA SER A 75 -2.08 -5.19 -8.55
C SER A 75 -1.55 -4.14 -7.55
N LEU A 76 -0.76 -4.60 -6.57
CA LEU A 76 0.22 -3.79 -5.81
C LEU A 76 1.33 -3.22 -6.73
N GLN A 77 1.03 -3.01 -8.01
CA GLN A 77 1.96 -2.73 -9.09
C GLN A 77 2.18 -1.22 -9.25
N ASP A 78 1.18 -0.42 -8.88
CA ASP A 78 1.38 0.98 -8.59
C ASP A 78 1.86 1.13 -7.14
N GLY A 79 3.19 1.14 -6.97
CA GLY A 79 3.82 1.60 -5.73
C GLY A 79 3.27 2.99 -5.30
N PRO A 80 3.61 3.48 -4.09
CA PRO A 80 3.06 4.71 -3.54
C PRO A 80 3.09 5.84 -4.57
N SER A 81 2.02 6.63 -4.61
CA SER A 81 1.91 7.77 -5.52
C SER A 81 3.20 8.60 -5.52
N HIS A 82 3.64 9.05 -6.69
CA HIS A 82 4.88 9.80 -6.87
C HIS A 82 4.96 11.03 -5.94
N SER A 83 3.82 11.66 -5.60
CA SER A 83 3.72 12.74 -4.63
C SER A 83 4.07 12.31 -3.19
N LYS A 84 3.71 11.07 -2.80
CA LYS A 84 4.05 10.48 -1.50
C LYS A 84 5.55 10.21 -1.41
N ILE A 85 6.14 9.65 -2.46
CA ILE A 85 7.59 9.44 -2.56
C ILE A 85 8.33 10.79 -2.50
N GLU A 86 7.82 11.81 -3.18
CA GLU A 86 8.40 13.16 -3.17
C GLU A 86 8.42 13.75 -1.75
N ARG A 87 7.29 13.71 -1.05
CA ARG A 87 7.17 14.20 0.34
C ARG A 87 8.11 13.46 1.28
N GLU A 88 8.09 12.13 1.23
CA GLU A 88 8.92 11.28 2.10
C GLU A 88 10.42 11.54 1.87
N LEU A 89 10.86 11.63 0.62
CA LEU A 89 12.25 11.95 0.30
C LEU A 89 12.64 13.36 0.75
N LYS A 90 11.75 14.34 0.57
CA LYS A 90 12.01 15.71 0.99
C LYS A 90 12.18 15.78 2.51
N GLN A 91 11.34 15.08 3.27
CA GLN A 91 11.45 14.97 4.71
C GLN A 91 12.72 14.21 5.12
N TYR A 92 13.01 13.05 4.53
CA TYR A 92 14.19 12.22 4.85
C TYR A 92 15.54 12.93 4.56
N LEU A 93 15.60 13.70 3.48
CA LEU A 93 16.82 14.38 3.03
C LEU A 93 17.03 15.73 3.69
N PHE A 94 15.95 16.49 3.90
CA PHE A 94 15.99 17.91 4.24
C PHE A 94 15.20 18.27 5.49
N ASN A 95 14.51 17.31 6.12
CA ASN A 95 13.63 17.53 7.27
C ASN A 95 12.63 18.68 7.05
N ASP A 96 12.14 18.83 5.81
CA ASP A 96 11.30 19.93 5.33
C ASP A 96 11.82 21.36 5.59
N GLN A 97 13.11 21.51 5.88
CA GLN A 97 13.72 22.79 6.17
C GLN A 97 13.81 23.68 4.92
N LYS A 98 13.44 24.95 5.08
CA LYS A 98 13.60 25.98 4.04
C LYS A 98 15.07 26.31 3.78
N ASN A 99 15.96 26.19 4.77
CA ASN A 99 17.38 26.45 4.63
C ASN A 99 18.15 25.20 5.05
N THR A 100 18.91 24.63 4.11
CA THR A 100 19.71 23.42 4.37
C THR A 100 21.16 23.67 4.01
N VAL A 101 22.04 22.75 4.41
CA VAL A 101 23.43 22.71 3.93
C VAL A 101 23.54 22.56 2.41
N TYR A 102 22.47 22.11 1.73
CA TYR A 102 22.35 21.98 0.29
C TYR A 102 21.65 23.18 -0.39
N GLY A 103 21.40 24.25 0.38
CA GLY A 103 20.87 25.52 -0.10
C GLY A 103 19.44 25.83 0.36
N LYS A 104 18.91 26.97 -0.11
CA LYS A 104 17.55 27.43 0.19
C LYS A 104 16.52 26.65 -0.65
N LYS A 105 15.50 26.11 0.01
CA LYS A 105 14.34 25.37 -0.51
C LYS A 105 14.70 24.23 -1.49
N PRO A 106 15.59 23.28 -1.14
CA PRO A 106 15.91 22.17 -2.05
C PRO A 106 14.61 21.46 -2.49
N SER A 107 14.55 21.05 -3.76
CA SER A 107 13.33 20.44 -4.32
C SER A 107 13.60 19.01 -4.73
N VAL A 108 12.71 18.10 -4.34
CA VAL A 108 12.63 16.75 -4.89
C VAL A 108 11.50 16.74 -5.92
N LYS A 109 11.66 16.02 -7.03
CA LYS A 109 10.59 15.77 -8.00
C LYS A 109 10.65 14.31 -8.39
N VAL A 110 9.49 13.65 -8.42
CA VAL A 110 9.38 12.23 -8.79
C VAL A 110 8.53 12.11 -10.03
N ASP A 111 9.04 11.38 -11.02
CA ASP A 111 8.39 11.15 -12.31
C ASP A 111 8.50 9.66 -12.65
N LYS A 112 7.38 9.03 -13.04
CA LYS A 112 7.30 7.59 -13.31
C LYS A 112 8.29 7.14 -14.41
N ASN A 113 8.62 8.03 -15.35
CA ASN A 113 9.45 7.73 -16.52
C ASN A 113 10.88 8.25 -16.37
N LYS A 114 11.05 9.40 -15.70
CA LYS A 114 12.36 10.08 -15.56
C LYS A 114 13.09 9.76 -14.25
N GLY A 115 12.40 9.12 -13.30
CA GLY A 115 12.89 8.80 -11.97
C GLY A 115 12.84 9.99 -11.01
N ILE A 116 13.73 10.00 -10.02
CA ILE A 116 13.80 11.03 -8.99
C ILE A 116 14.81 12.09 -9.39
N THR A 117 14.39 13.35 -9.41
CA THR A 117 15.26 14.51 -9.63
C THR A 117 15.30 15.39 -8.39
N ILE A 118 16.48 15.55 -7.81
CA ILE A 118 16.73 16.42 -6.66
C ILE A 118 17.47 17.67 -7.14
N LYS A 119 17.01 18.85 -6.73
CA LYS A 119 17.65 20.12 -7.07
C LYS A 119 18.17 20.82 -5.82
N VAL A 120 19.46 21.09 -5.83
CA VAL A 120 20.20 21.79 -4.76
C VAL A 120 20.74 23.14 -5.26
N SER A 121 21.08 24.05 -4.36
CA SER A 121 21.65 25.35 -4.76
C SER A 121 23.09 25.19 -5.25
N LYS A 122 23.45 25.92 -6.33
CA LYS A 122 24.83 25.96 -6.87
C LYS A 122 25.83 26.48 -5.83
N ASN A 123 25.41 27.44 -5.00
CA ASN A 123 26.22 28.07 -3.96
C ASN A 123 25.91 27.51 -2.56
N SER A 124 25.55 26.23 -2.49
CA SER A 124 25.25 25.58 -1.20
C SER A 124 26.52 25.37 -0.38
N LYS A 125 26.38 25.37 0.96
CA LYS A 125 27.51 25.12 1.88
C LYS A 125 28.18 23.78 1.57
N ALA A 126 27.40 22.73 1.26
CA ALA A 126 27.92 21.42 0.90
C ALA A 126 28.75 21.44 -0.40
N LEU A 127 28.30 22.12 -1.46
CA LEU A 127 29.05 22.19 -2.73
C LEU A 127 30.29 23.08 -2.62
N ASN A 128 30.22 24.18 -1.87
CA ASN A 128 31.38 25.03 -1.65
C ASN A 128 32.45 24.29 -0.82
N GLN A 129 32.03 23.55 0.22
CA GLN A 129 32.95 22.71 0.99
C GLN A 129 33.55 21.58 0.15
N LEU A 130 32.76 20.95 -0.73
CA LEU A 130 33.25 19.92 -1.63
C LEU A 130 34.35 20.45 -2.56
N LYS A 131 34.17 21.64 -3.15
CA LYS A 131 35.19 22.29 -4.00
C LYS A 131 36.48 22.59 -3.25
N ASN A 132 36.38 22.84 -1.95
CA ASN A 132 37.52 23.13 -1.08
C ASN A 132 38.11 21.86 -0.44
N GLY A 133 37.89 20.68 -1.02
CA GLY A 133 38.44 19.41 -0.52
C GLY A 133 37.80 18.88 0.76
N LYS A 134 36.64 19.40 1.19
CA LYS A 134 35.91 18.97 2.40
C LYS A 134 34.60 18.26 2.01
N PRO A 135 34.64 17.00 1.53
CA PRO A 135 33.48 16.33 0.92
C PRO A 135 32.47 15.78 1.93
N ALA A 136 32.74 15.80 3.24
CA ALA A 136 31.95 15.10 4.25
C ALA A 136 30.42 15.34 4.13
N LYS A 137 29.98 16.59 3.98
CA LYS A 137 28.55 16.91 3.83
C LYS A 137 27.95 16.40 2.53
N TRP A 138 28.72 16.43 1.45
CA TRP A 138 28.31 15.86 0.18
C TRP A 138 28.20 14.33 0.28
N ASN A 139 29.19 13.67 0.88
CA ASN A 139 29.22 12.23 1.04
C ASN A 139 28.06 11.71 1.90
N ILE A 140 27.60 12.47 2.89
CA ILE A 140 26.36 12.16 3.64
C ILE A 140 25.15 12.11 2.71
N LEU A 141 24.99 13.09 1.83
CA LEU A 141 23.90 13.10 0.84
C LEU A 141 24.01 11.89 -0.08
N VAL A 142 25.20 11.63 -0.63
CA VAL A 142 25.46 10.49 -1.53
C VAL A 142 25.11 9.17 -0.84
N LYS A 143 25.55 8.97 0.42
CA LYS A 143 25.25 7.76 1.21
C LYS A 143 23.74 7.59 1.42
N LYS A 144 23.03 8.65 1.84
CA LYS A 144 21.57 8.61 2.03
C LYS A 144 20.83 8.24 0.73
N LEU A 145 21.21 8.86 -0.39
CA LEU A 145 20.58 8.62 -1.69
C LEU A 145 20.91 7.24 -2.24
N ARG A 146 22.14 6.77 -2.07
CA ARG A 146 22.56 5.42 -2.49
C ARG A 146 21.75 4.34 -1.77
N ASN A 147 21.63 4.46 -0.45
CA ASN A 147 20.86 3.51 0.36
C ASN A 147 19.37 3.51 -0.05
N ARG A 148 18.80 4.71 -0.27
CA ARG A 148 17.40 4.83 -0.68
C ARG A 148 17.13 4.30 -2.09
N SER A 149 18.02 4.57 -3.03
CA SER A 149 17.99 4.03 -4.39
C SER A 149 18.04 2.49 -4.38
N ARG A 150 18.89 1.89 -3.52
CA ARG A 150 18.94 0.43 -3.33
C ARG A 150 17.64 -0.12 -2.77
N ALA A 151 17.09 0.51 -1.73
CA ALA A 151 15.82 0.09 -1.14
C ALA A 151 14.67 0.14 -2.17
N PHE A 152 14.57 1.22 -2.93
CA PHE A 152 13.55 1.39 -3.96
C PHE A 152 13.67 0.38 -5.10
N ALA A 153 14.89 -0.06 -5.43
CA ALA A 153 15.11 -1.11 -6.43
C ALA A 153 14.55 -2.47 -5.98
N GLY A 154 14.53 -2.75 -4.67
CA GLY A 154 13.98 -3.99 -4.10
C GLY A 154 12.47 -3.95 -3.85
N VAL A 155 11.92 -2.78 -3.53
CA VAL A 155 10.50 -2.65 -3.10
C VAL A 155 9.56 -2.33 -4.26
N TYR A 156 9.96 -1.48 -5.20
CA TYR A 156 9.04 -0.99 -6.23
C TYR A 156 9.14 -1.79 -7.54
N ALA A 157 7.97 -2.11 -8.11
CA ALA A 157 7.87 -2.72 -9.43
C ALA A 157 8.50 -1.82 -10.51
N ASN A 158 8.19 -0.51 -10.48
CA ASN A 158 8.84 0.46 -11.36
C ASN A 158 10.27 0.78 -10.90
N LYS A 159 11.25 0.18 -11.58
CA LYS A 159 12.68 0.39 -11.32
C LYS A 159 13.14 1.83 -11.54
N LYS A 160 12.40 2.67 -12.28
CA LYS A 160 12.74 4.10 -12.45
C LYS A 160 12.71 4.87 -11.14
N TYR A 161 11.93 4.44 -10.14
CA TYR A 161 11.99 5.06 -8.82
C TYR A 161 13.32 4.83 -8.11
N ALA A 162 14.12 3.85 -8.52
CA ALA A 162 15.48 3.69 -8.02
C ALA A 162 16.49 4.61 -8.72
N ASP A 163 16.14 5.24 -9.86
CA ASP A 163 17.01 6.16 -10.58
C ASP A 163 16.96 7.55 -9.94
N ILE A 164 18.06 7.99 -9.34
CA ILE A 164 18.18 9.28 -8.66
C ILE A 164 19.18 10.17 -9.38
N LYS A 165 18.79 11.42 -9.68
CA LYS A 165 19.64 12.44 -10.27
C LYS A 165 19.65 13.69 -9.41
N VAL A 166 20.84 14.17 -9.05
CA VAL A 166 20.99 15.47 -8.36
C VAL A 166 21.50 16.50 -9.36
N LYS A 167 20.83 17.65 -9.44
CA LYS A 167 21.18 18.77 -10.32
C LYS A 167 21.23 20.09 -9.55
N THR A 168 21.91 21.09 -10.09
CA THR A 168 21.77 22.46 -9.58
C THR A 168 20.39 23.02 -9.94
N LYS A 169 19.88 23.91 -9.09
CA LYS A 169 18.77 24.79 -9.45
C LYS A 169 19.20 25.73 -10.58
N LYS A 170 18.24 26.08 -11.45
CA LYS A 170 18.45 27.09 -12.49
C LYS A 170 18.63 28.44 -11.79
N VAL A 171 19.74 29.12 -12.10
CA VAL A 171 19.97 30.52 -11.75
C VAL A 171 19.82 31.31 -13.06
N LYS A 172 19.36 32.57 -12.99
CA LYS A 172 19.20 33.43 -14.18
C LYS A 172 20.54 33.49 -14.93
N GLY A 173 20.55 33.13 -16.22
CA GLY A 173 21.77 33.10 -17.05
C GLY A 173 22.60 31.80 -17.01
N ASP A 174 22.20 30.78 -16.23
CA ASP A 174 23.04 29.60 -15.98
C ASP A 174 22.31 28.28 -16.25
N SER A 175 23.02 27.30 -16.82
CA SER A 175 22.46 25.98 -17.13
C SER A 175 22.44 25.06 -15.91
N LYS A 176 21.52 24.07 -15.90
CA LYS A 176 21.43 23.09 -14.80
C LYS A 176 22.59 22.10 -14.92
N LYS A 177 23.55 22.16 -14.00
CA LYS A 177 24.66 21.21 -13.92
C LYS A 177 24.20 19.94 -13.21
N THR A 178 24.54 18.77 -13.76
CA THR A 178 24.33 17.49 -13.07
C THR A 178 25.47 17.28 -12.08
N LEU A 179 25.14 16.84 -10.87
CA LEU A 179 26.09 16.69 -9.75
C LEU A 179 26.24 15.22 -9.32
N LEU A 180 25.16 14.44 -9.42
CA LEU A 180 25.15 13.04 -9.01
C LEU A 180 24.15 12.26 -9.88
N LYS A 181 24.50 11.02 -10.23
CA LYS A 181 23.58 10.03 -10.81
C LYS A 181 23.76 8.71 -10.08
N ILE A 182 22.65 8.14 -9.61
CA ILE A 182 22.60 6.83 -8.96
C ILE A 182 21.53 6.00 -9.68
N LYS A 183 21.84 4.75 -9.99
CA LYS A 183 20.91 3.77 -10.53
C LYS A 183 20.93 2.54 -9.66
N SER A 184 19.79 2.18 -9.07
CA SER A 184 19.62 0.98 -8.24
C SER A 184 20.72 0.78 -7.17
N GLY A 185 21.12 1.86 -6.51
CA GLY A 185 22.16 1.85 -5.47
C GLY A 185 23.61 1.90 -5.98
N LYS A 186 23.84 1.91 -7.30
CA LYS A 186 25.16 2.13 -7.90
C LYS A 186 25.33 3.60 -8.27
N VAL A 187 26.39 4.23 -7.77
CA VAL A 187 26.76 5.61 -8.15
C VAL A 187 27.41 5.55 -9.53
N THR A 188 26.77 6.13 -10.54
CA THR A 188 27.25 6.13 -11.93
C THR A 188 27.97 7.42 -12.32
N TYR A 189 27.77 8.48 -11.53
CA TYR A 189 28.43 9.77 -11.72
C TYR A 189 28.38 10.52 -10.41
N ASP A 190 29.52 11.08 -9.97
CA ASP A 190 29.61 11.96 -8.81
C ASP A 190 30.60 13.10 -9.10
N ILE A 191 30.16 14.35 -8.93
CA ILE A 191 30.99 15.54 -9.09
C ILE A 191 32.15 15.58 -8.07
N ALA A 192 32.08 14.85 -6.96
CA ALA A 192 33.18 14.74 -6.00
C ALA A 192 34.45 14.15 -6.62
N GLY A 193 34.33 13.29 -7.63
CA GLY A 193 35.47 12.76 -8.37
C GLY A 193 36.30 13.83 -9.07
N ASN A 194 35.72 15.00 -9.37
CA ASN A 194 36.44 16.12 -9.99
C ASN A 194 37.32 16.91 -9.00
N TYR A 195 37.13 16.69 -7.68
CA TYR A 195 37.82 17.42 -6.62
C TYR A 195 38.67 16.52 -5.72
N SER A 196 38.64 15.21 -5.97
CA SER A 196 39.56 14.28 -5.32
C SER A 196 40.87 14.32 -6.11
N LYS A 197 41.78 15.21 -5.69
CA LYS A 197 43.21 15.14 -6.01
C LYS A 197 43.92 14.51 -4.82
#